data_AF-A0A7K4AKK0-F1
#
_entry.id   AF-A0A7K4AKK0-F1
#
_cell.length_a   1.000
_cell.length_b   1.000
_cell.length_c   1.000
_cell.angle_alpha   90.00
_cell.angle_beta   90.00
_cell.angle_gamma   90.00
#
_symmetry.space_group_name_H-M   'P 1'
#
loop_
_entity.id
_entity.type
_entity.pdbx_description
1 polymer ?
#
loop_
_entity_poly.entity_id
_entity_poly.type
_entity_poly.pdbx_seq_one_letter_code
_entity_poly.pdbx_strand_id
1 'polypeptide(L)'
;MPSTKYTRIEITPEAYRALEAEAILQEKTLKKLASELILRGISKEALDFIKKAGESKKNRRALDSSAMERAIEEIGATGMSFDQSILENMHDIIQDEGYSEGMLYAVQNTASMQRDELHRVLNICERHGLTNILAADIILNLNKIESGTR
;
A
#
# COMPACT_ATOMS: atom_id res chain seq x y z
N MET A 1 -14.41 -13.20 5.22
CA MET A 1 -13.46 -12.25 4.58
C MET A 1 -14.21 -10.97 4.32
N PRO A 2 -13.78 -9.82 4.85
CA PRO A 2 -14.40 -8.54 4.50
C PRO A 2 -14.32 -8.37 2.98
N SER A 3 -15.41 -7.98 2.34
CA SER A 3 -15.42 -7.73 0.89
C SER A 3 -14.59 -6.47 0.63
N THR A 4 -13.39 -6.62 0.08
CA THR A 4 -12.56 -5.50 -0.36
C THR A 4 -13.38 -4.69 -1.37
N LYS A 5 -13.85 -3.51 -0.98
CA LYS A 5 -14.60 -2.62 -1.88
C LYS A 5 -13.59 -1.93 -2.78
N TYR A 6 -13.40 -2.45 -3.98
CA TYR A 6 -12.56 -1.80 -4.99
C TYR A 6 -13.18 -0.48 -5.42
N THR A 7 -12.38 0.58 -5.46
CA THR A 7 -12.78 1.87 -6.03
C THR A 7 -13.15 1.70 -7.49
N ARG A 8 -14.25 2.34 -7.91
CA ARG A 8 -14.67 2.34 -9.31
C ARG A 8 -13.63 3.10 -10.14
N ILE A 9 -13.04 2.43 -11.13
CA ILE A 9 -12.10 3.04 -12.07
C ILE A 9 -12.90 3.69 -13.20
N GLU A 10 -12.73 4.99 -13.38
CA GLU A 10 -13.23 5.70 -14.55
C GLU A 10 -12.23 5.58 -15.69
N ILE A 11 -12.70 5.25 -16.89
CA ILE A 11 -11.88 5.18 -18.10
C ILE A 11 -12.45 6.09 -19.18
N THR A 12 -11.62 6.49 -20.14
CA THR A 12 -12.06 7.39 -21.21
C THR A 12 -13.12 6.72 -22.11
N PRO A 13 -14.06 7.49 -22.70
CA PRO A 13 -15.05 6.93 -23.63
C PRO A 13 -14.44 6.23 -24.85
N GLU A 14 -13.26 6.66 -25.28
CA GLU A 14 -12.50 6.01 -26.35
C GLU A 14 -11.99 4.63 -25.93
N ALA A 15 -11.34 4.53 -24.76
CA ALA A 15 -10.85 3.26 -24.23
C ALA A 15 -12.00 2.27 -23.98
N TYR A 16 -13.15 2.76 -23.48
CA TYR A 16 -14.32 1.93 -23.26
C TYR A 16 -14.88 1.35 -24.57
N ARG A 17 -15.02 2.15 -25.63
CA ARG A 17 -15.47 1.68 -26.95
C ARG A 17 -14.49 0.70 -27.59
N ALA A 18 -13.18 0.95 -27.47
CA ALA A 18 -12.16 0.04 -27.95
C ALA A 18 -12.24 -1.31 -27.22
N LEU A 19 -12.45 -1.30 -25.90
CA LEU A 19 -12.64 -2.51 -25.10
C LEU A 19 -13.89 -3.29 -25.52
N GLU A 20 -15.02 -2.62 -25.81
CA GLU A 20 -16.24 -3.27 -26.33
C GLU A 20 -16.03 -3.91 -27.70
N ALA A 21 -15.38 -3.20 -28.63
CA ALA A 21 -15.06 -3.73 -29.94
C ALA A 21 -14.16 -4.98 -29.85
N GLU A 22 -13.11 -4.90 -29.05
CA GLU A 22 -12.18 -6.02 -28.86
C GLU A 22 -12.84 -7.22 -28.16
N ALA A 23 -13.77 -6.98 -27.22
CA ALA A 23 -14.53 -8.03 -26.54
C ALA A 23 -15.41 -8.82 -27.52
N ILE A 24 -16.04 -8.11 -28.47
CA ILE A 24 -16.82 -8.73 -29.55
C ILE A 24 -15.91 -9.56 -30.46
N LEU A 25 -14.78 -9.01 -30.89
CA LEU A 25 -13.84 -9.69 -31.80
C LEU A 25 -13.21 -10.95 -31.18
N GLN A 26 -12.96 -10.95 -29.87
CA GLN A 26 -12.36 -12.09 -29.16
C GLN A 26 -13.38 -13.04 -28.52
N GLU A 27 -14.69 -12.78 -28.67
CA GLU A 27 -15.77 -13.55 -28.03
C GLU A 27 -15.59 -13.69 -26.51
N LYS A 28 -15.13 -12.62 -25.84
CA LYS A 28 -14.88 -12.57 -24.39
C LYS A 28 -15.84 -11.59 -23.72
N THR A 29 -16.07 -11.80 -22.42
CA THR A 29 -16.77 -10.79 -21.61
C THR A 29 -15.87 -9.57 -21.38
N LEU A 30 -16.47 -8.38 -21.30
CA LEU A 30 -15.77 -7.13 -20.98
C LEU A 30 -14.88 -7.26 -19.74
N LYS A 31 -15.40 -7.89 -18.67
CA LYS A 31 -14.65 -8.13 -17.44
C LYS A 31 -13.39 -8.95 -17.70
N LYS A 32 -13.50 -10.08 -18.40
CA LYS A 32 -12.37 -10.98 -18.66
C LYS A 32 -11.32 -10.28 -19.52
N LEU A 33 -11.75 -9.64 -20.60
CA LEU A 33 -10.83 -8.92 -21.49
C LEU A 33 -10.13 -7.77 -20.77
N ALA A 34 -10.87 -6.96 -20.00
CA ALA A 34 -10.30 -5.86 -19.23
C ALA A 34 -9.25 -6.37 -18.23
N SER A 35 -9.55 -7.43 -17.48
CA SER A 35 -8.58 -8.03 -16.56
C SER A 35 -7.32 -8.53 -17.28
N GLU A 36 -7.47 -9.20 -18.43
CA GLU A 36 -6.32 -9.68 -19.23
C GLU A 36 -5.45 -8.52 -19.74
N LEU A 37 -6.08 -7.47 -20.31
CA LEU A 37 -5.37 -6.31 -20.83
C LEU A 37 -4.67 -5.52 -19.72
N ILE A 38 -5.33 -5.33 -18.57
CA ILE A 38 -4.75 -4.67 -17.39
C ILE A 38 -3.54 -5.48 -16.92
N LEU A 39 -3.67 -6.78 -16.70
CA LEU A 39 -2.56 -7.62 -16.22
C LEU A 39 -1.40 -7.68 -17.22
N ARG A 40 -1.69 -7.63 -18.52
CA ARG A 40 -0.67 -7.59 -19.57
C ARG A 40 0.04 -6.23 -19.65
N GLY A 41 -0.67 -5.14 -19.33
CA GLY A 41 -0.15 -3.77 -19.37
C GLY A 41 0.58 -3.33 -18.10
N ILE A 42 0.31 -3.98 -16.95
CA ILE A 42 0.99 -3.71 -15.69
C ILE A 42 2.46 -4.17 -15.80
N SER A 43 3.38 -3.35 -15.28
CA SER A 43 4.80 -3.65 -15.31
C SER A 43 5.14 -4.89 -14.46
N LYS A 44 6.23 -5.57 -14.83
CA LYS A 44 6.67 -6.76 -14.10
C LYS A 44 7.01 -6.44 -12.64
N GLU A 45 7.59 -5.27 -12.39
CA GLU A 45 7.93 -4.78 -11.05
C GLU A 45 6.69 -4.66 -10.16
N ALA A 46 5.57 -4.16 -10.71
CA ALA A 46 4.32 -4.06 -9.97
C ALA A 46 3.69 -5.44 -9.69
N LEU A 47 3.76 -6.37 -10.65
CA LEU A 47 3.31 -7.75 -10.43
C LEU A 47 4.18 -8.47 -9.39
N ASP A 48 5.49 -8.26 -9.43
CA ASP A 48 6.43 -8.83 -8.47
C ASP A 48 6.26 -8.22 -7.07
N PHE A 49 5.89 -6.94 -6.97
CA PHE A 49 5.53 -6.29 -5.71
C PHE A 49 4.33 -6.97 -5.04
N ILE A 50 3.25 -7.21 -5.80
CA ILE A 50 2.04 -7.91 -5.28
C ILE A 50 2.38 -9.36 -4.88
N LYS A 51 3.23 -10.06 -5.64
CA LYS A 51 3.65 -11.42 -5.27
C LYS A 51 4.46 -11.45 -3.98
N LYS A 52 5.39 -10.51 -3.81
CA LYS A 52 6.20 -10.36 -2.58
C LYS A 52 5.32 -10.03 -1.37
N ALA A 53 4.24 -9.27 -1.55
CA ALA A 53 3.24 -9.02 -0.52
C ALA A 53 2.71 -10.35 0.06
N GLY A 54 2.27 -11.26 -0.81
CA GLY A 54 1.76 -12.59 -0.41
C GLY A 54 2.81 -13.53 0.20
N GLU A 55 4.09 -13.39 -0.17
CA GLU A 55 5.20 -14.22 0.32
C GLU A 55 5.78 -13.76 1.66
N SER A 56 5.58 -12.50 2.03
CA SER A 56 6.17 -11.87 3.23
C SER A 56 5.67 -12.42 4.58
N LYS A 57 4.75 -13.39 4.57
CA LYS A 57 4.25 -14.14 5.75
C LYS A 57 5.32 -14.95 6.49
N LYS A 58 6.53 -15.10 5.94
CA LYS A 58 7.61 -15.88 6.57
C LYS A 58 8.88 -15.05 6.73
N ASN A 59 9.22 -14.81 8.00
CA ASN A 59 10.52 -14.43 8.53
C ASN A 59 10.94 -12.96 8.37
N ARG A 60 10.81 -12.20 9.46
CA ARG A 60 11.88 -11.28 9.89
C ARG A 60 12.05 -11.42 11.40
N ARG A 61 13.21 -11.94 11.83
CA ARG A 61 13.59 -12.02 13.25
C ARG A 61 13.82 -10.60 13.77
N ALA A 62 13.42 -10.37 15.01
CA ALA A 62 13.60 -9.11 15.74
C ALA A 62 15.08 -8.67 15.74
N LEU A 63 15.35 -7.40 15.46
CA LEU A 63 16.60 -6.75 15.80
C LEU A 63 16.46 -5.24 16.03
N ASP A 64 17.15 -4.84 17.10
CA ASP A 64 17.58 -3.53 17.60
C ASP A 64 16.57 -2.38 17.72
N SER A 65 16.23 -1.99 18.95
CA SER A 65 15.55 -0.73 19.29
C SER A 65 16.25 0.50 18.69
N SER A 66 17.56 0.41 18.47
CA SER A 66 18.36 1.44 17.79
C SER A 66 17.96 1.66 16.32
N ALA A 67 17.46 0.63 15.63
CA ALA A 67 16.96 0.80 14.25
C ALA A 67 15.61 1.54 14.23
N MET A 68 14.76 1.29 15.23
CA MET A 68 13.48 1.97 15.39
C MET A 68 13.67 3.47 15.68
N GLU A 69 14.57 3.82 16.61
CA GLU A 69 14.89 5.22 16.92
C GLU A 69 15.40 5.98 15.70
N ARG A 70 16.34 5.40 14.93
CA ARG A 70 16.85 5.98 13.69
C ARG A 70 15.78 6.16 12.63
N ALA A 71 14.85 5.21 12.50
CA ALA A 71 13.72 5.33 11.60
C ALA A 71 12.79 6.48 12.01
N ILE A 72 12.48 6.62 13.31
CA ILE A 72 11.65 7.73 13.82
C ILE A 72 12.33 9.08 13.59
N GLU A 73 13.65 9.16 13.78
CA GLU A 73 14.41 10.39 13.49
C GLU A 73 14.42 10.75 12.00
N GLU A 74 14.53 9.77 11.09
CA GLU A 74 14.46 10.00 9.65
C GLU A 74 13.05 10.32 9.15
N ILE A 75 12.01 9.79 9.81
CA ILE A 75 10.63 10.17 9.55
C ILE A 75 10.45 11.64 9.92
N GLY A 76 10.80 12.02 11.15
CA GLY A 76 10.73 13.41 11.61
C GLY A 76 9.30 13.97 11.64
N ALA A 77 9.19 15.28 11.84
CA ALA A 77 7.91 15.99 11.91
C ALA A 77 7.68 16.81 10.63
N THR A 78 6.81 16.34 9.75
CA THR A 78 6.38 17.08 8.54
C THR A 78 5.12 17.92 8.81
N GLY A 79 4.42 17.68 9.92
CA GLY A 79 3.19 18.37 10.30
C GLY A 79 1.94 17.80 9.62
N MET A 80 2.04 16.64 8.97
CA MET A 80 0.89 15.96 8.37
C MET A 80 0.05 15.26 9.43
N SER A 81 -1.28 15.35 9.28
CA SER A 81 -2.22 14.62 10.11
C SER A 81 -2.97 13.57 9.29
N PHE A 82 -3.17 12.42 9.92
CA PHE A 82 -3.89 11.29 9.35
C PHE A 82 -5.12 11.01 10.20
N ASP A 83 -6.18 10.54 9.55
CA ASP A 83 -7.33 9.99 10.26
C ASP A 83 -6.88 8.78 11.09
N GLN A 84 -7.19 8.79 12.39
CA GLN A 84 -6.78 7.74 13.31
C GLN A 84 -7.31 6.37 12.87
N SER A 85 -8.51 6.31 12.30
CA SER A 85 -9.09 5.06 11.80
C SER A 85 -8.30 4.46 10.63
N ILE A 86 -7.67 5.30 9.80
CA ILE A 86 -6.80 4.84 8.71
C ILE A 86 -5.52 4.24 9.29
N LEU A 87 -4.91 4.89 10.31
CA LEU A 87 -3.71 4.40 10.96
C LEU A 87 -3.95 3.07 11.69
N GLU A 88 -5.09 2.92 12.37
CA GLU A 88 -5.48 1.68 13.06
C GLU A 88 -5.67 0.51 12.07
N ASN A 89 -6.44 0.72 10.99
CA ASN A 89 -6.62 -0.32 9.98
C ASN A 89 -5.30 -0.68 9.29
N MET A 90 -4.45 0.31 9.04
CA MET A 90 -3.15 0.11 8.40
C MET A 90 -2.17 -0.62 9.33
N HIS A 91 -2.20 -0.35 10.64
CA HIS A 91 -1.47 -1.11 11.66
C HIS A 91 -1.81 -2.60 11.56
N ASP A 92 -3.10 -2.95 11.56
CA ASP A 92 -3.54 -4.34 11.50
C ASP A 92 -3.10 -5.04 10.20
N ILE A 93 -3.25 -4.35 9.05
CA ILE A 93 -2.83 -4.89 7.74
C ILE A 93 -1.33 -5.10 7.67
N ILE A 94 -0.52 -4.14 8.15
CA ILE A 94 0.95 -4.28 8.13
C ILE A 94 1.38 -5.44 9.03
N GLN A 95 0.77 -5.56 10.21
CA GLN A 95 1.09 -6.61 11.17
C GLN A 95 0.77 -8.00 10.60
N ASP A 96 -0.41 -8.18 10.01
CA ASP A 96 -0.90 -9.48 9.55
C ASP A 96 -0.43 -9.86 8.13
N GLU A 97 -0.31 -8.88 7.25
CA GLU A 97 -0.10 -9.09 5.81
C GLU A 97 1.20 -8.48 5.27
N GLY A 98 1.84 -7.58 6.04
CA GLY A 98 3.17 -7.04 5.73
C GLY A 98 3.16 -5.68 5.02
N TYR A 99 4.37 -5.17 4.77
CA TYR A 99 4.60 -3.82 4.22
C TYR A 99 3.85 -3.56 2.91
N SER A 100 3.89 -4.52 1.98
CA SER A 100 3.33 -4.33 0.65
C SER A 100 1.80 -4.17 0.67
N GLU A 101 1.10 -4.92 1.53
CA GLU A 101 -0.35 -4.74 1.70
C GLU A 101 -0.67 -3.43 2.43
N GLY A 102 0.16 -3.02 3.40
CA GLY A 102 0.05 -1.69 4.01
C GLY A 102 0.18 -0.55 2.99
N MET A 103 1.10 -0.66 2.03
CA MET A 103 1.23 0.30 0.93
C MET A 103 -0.01 0.28 0.02
N LEU A 104 -0.53 -0.90 -0.34
CA LEU A 104 -1.75 -1.00 -1.15
C LEU A 104 -2.96 -0.38 -0.44
N TYR A 105 -3.08 -0.59 0.87
CA TYR A 105 -4.13 0.02 1.68
C TYR A 105 -4.05 1.55 1.66
N ALA A 106 -2.85 2.12 1.82
CA ALA A 106 -2.64 3.57 1.76
C ALA A 106 -3.09 4.15 0.41
N VAL A 107 -2.74 3.51 -0.72
CA VAL A 107 -3.18 3.94 -2.06
C VAL A 107 -4.70 3.97 -2.19
N GLN A 108 -5.40 3.01 -1.58
CA GLN A 108 -6.84 2.85 -1.72
C GLN A 108 -7.66 3.79 -0.81
N ASN A 109 -7.08 4.23 0.32
CA ASN A 109 -7.84 4.87 1.39
C ASN A 109 -7.36 6.29 1.75
N THR A 110 -6.34 6.83 1.08
CA THR A 110 -5.79 8.17 1.40
C THR A 110 -5.68 9.08 0.18
N ALA A 111 -5.67 10.40 0.43
CA ALA A 111 -5.44 11.41 -0.61
C ALA A 111 -3.96 11.44 -1.04
N SER A 112 -3.65 12.02 -2.22
CA SER A 112 -2.31 11.94 -2.82
C SER A 112 -1.16 12.30 -1.87
N MET A 113 -1.27 13.40 -1.12
CA MET A 113 -0.20 13.81 -0.19
C MET A 113 -0.03 12.85 0.99
N GLN A 114 -1.12 12.41 1.59
CA GLN A 114 -1.10 11.44 2.70
C GLN A 114 -0.56 10.08 2.24
N ARG A 115 -0.96 9.64 1.04
CA ARG A 115 -0.45 8.42 0.41
C ARG A 115 1.07 8.49 0.25
N ASP A 116 1.57 9.57 -0.35
CA ASP A 116 2.98 9.72 -0.65
C ASP A 116 3.82 9.73 0.66
N GLU A 117 3.28 10.32 1.73
CA GLU A 117 3.90 10.30 3.06
C GLU A 117 3.89 8.91 3.71
N LEU A 118 2.76 8.21 3.72
CA LEU A 118 2.69 6.83 4.23
C LEU A 118 3.65 5.90 3.49
N HIS A 119 3.78 6.08 2.17
CA HIS A 119 4.78 5.36 1.38
C HIS A 119 6.21 5.71 1.79
N ARG A 120 6.51 6.98 2.06
CA ARG A 120 7.83 7.42 2.56
C ARG A 120 8.16 6.76 3.89
N VAL A 121 7.22 6.80 4.85
CA VAL A 121 7.37 6.20 6.18
C VAL A 121 7.62 4.70 6.10
N LEU A 122 6.82 3.97 5.32
CA LEU A 122 7.00 2.53 5.15
C LEU A 122 8.34 2.18 4.47
N ASN A 123 8.76 2.96 3.48
CA ASN A 123 10.06 2.79 2.84
C ASN A 123 11.22 3.06 3.80
N ILE A 124 11.10 4.02 4.72
CA ILE A 124 12.10 4.24 5.77
C ILE A 124 12.15 3.00 6.67
N CYS A 125 11.01 2.54 7.16
CA CYS A 125 10.92 1.36 8.02
C CYS A 125 11.54 0.12 7.36
N GLU A 126 11.27 -0.11 6.07
CA GLU A 126 11.83 -1.24 5.33
C GLU A 126 13.34 -1.11 5.13
N ARG A 127 13.87 0.08 4.81
CA ARG A 127 15.31 0.33 4.64
C ARG A 127 16.09 0.13 5.94
N HIS A 128 15.50 0.47 7.09
CA HIS A 128 16.07 0.19 8.41
C HIS A 128 15.89 -1.27 8.84
N GLY A 129 15.26 -2.12 8.01
CA GLY A 129 15.08 -3.53 8.29
C GLY A 129 14.11 -3.81 9.42
N LEU A 130 13.17 -2.89 9.70
CA LEU A 130 12.20 -3.08 10.76
C LEU A 130 11.31 -4.30 10.49
N THR A 131 10.82 -4.89 11.58
CA THR A 131 9.81 -5.95 11.50
C THR A 131 8.44 -5.33 11.24
N ASN A 132 7.52 -6.13 10.71
CA ASN A 132 6.14 -5.71 10.47
C ASN A 132 5.50 -5.12 11.73
N ILE A 133 5.73 -5.73 12.90
CA ILE A 133 5.20 -5.27 14.19
C ILE A 133 5.73 -3.87 14.52
N LEU A 134 7.05 -3.66 14.44
CA LEU A 134 7.64 -2.36 14.74
C LEU A 134 7.21 -1.26 13.75
N ALA A 135 7.06 -1.61 12.47
CA ALA A 135 6.51 -0.68 11.50
C ALA A 135 5.04 -0.35 11.76
N ALA A 136 4.23 -1.35 12.14
CA ALA A 136 2.84 -1.12 12.51
C ALA A 136 2.75 -0.18 13.72
N ASP A 137 3.58 -0.37 14.75
CA ASP A 137 3.65 0.51 15.92
C ASP A 137 4.03 1.96 15.56
N ILE A 138 4.97 2.15 14.63
CA ILE A 138 5.33 3.47 14.11
C ILE A 138 4.13 4.11 13.40
N ILE A 139 3.44 3.36 12.54
CA ILE A 139 2.26 3.86 11.80
C ILE A 139 1.14 4.26 12.77
N LEU A 140 0.87 3.45 13.79
CA LEU A 140 -0.16 3.77 14.79
C LEU A 140 0.14 5.06 15.56
N ASN A 141 1.43 5.35 15.78
CA ASN A 141 1.90 6.56 16.47
C ASN A 141 2.32 7.69 15.52
N LEU A 142 2.08 7.57 14.21
CA LEU A 142 2.59 8.51 13.21
C LEU A 142 2.16 9.95 13.49
N ASN A 143 0.90 10.16 13.87
CA ASN A 143 0.40 11.50 14.23
C ASN A 143 1.21 12.17 15.36
N LYS A 144 1.77 11.42 16.32
CA LYS A 144 2.60 11.97 17.40
C LYS A 144 4.00 12.35 16.92
N ILE A 145 4.56 11.52 16.03
CA ILE A 145 5.87 11.76 15.40
C ILE A 145 5.77 13.01 14.53
N GLU A 146 4.72 13.10 13.71
CA GLU A 146 4.45 14.20 12.80
C GLU A 146 4.17 15.53 13.51
N SER A 147 3.58 15.49 14.71
CA SER A 147 3.37 16.67 15.56
C SER A 147 4.62 17.08 16.36
N GLY A 148 5.74 16.36 16.22
CA GLY A 148 6.97 16.61 16.98
C GLY A 148 6.83 16.38 18.48
N THR A 149 5.76 15.71 18.90
CA THR A 149 5.47 15.45 20.32
C THR A 149 6.12 14.13 20.69
N ARG A 150 7.37 14.21 21.17
CA ARG A 150 8.12 13.07 21.72
C ARG A 150 7.58 12.68 23.10
#